data_AF-A0A7S0SW40-F1
#
_entry.id   AF-A0A7S0SW40-F1
#
_cell.length_a   1.000
_cell.length_b   1.000
_cell.length_c   1.000
_cell.angle_alpha   90.00
_cell.angle_beta   90.00
_cell.angle_gamma   90.00
#
_symmetry.space_group_name_H-M   'P 1'
#
loop_
_entity.id
_entity.type
_entity.pdbx_description
1 polymer ?
#
loop_
_entity_poly.entity_id
_entity_poly.type
_entity_poly.pdbx_seq_one_letter_code
_entity_poly.pdbx_strand_id
1 'polypeptide(L)'
;FISYGLLQSSYPRCKEAMTLLSQCVATCIFEETDWESDEVILMKLLELSALIYRCNASVLLTISNAWDIYSTCIAIHSQYRASKILRSEAETALRNITLSAFSRAQ
;
A
#
# COMPACT_ATOMS: atom_id res chain seq x y z
N PHE A 1 -4.29 -10.91 -7.36
CA PHE A 1 -3.12 -11.81 -7.40
C PHE A 1 -2.42 -11.91 -6.04
N ILE A 2 -2.20 -10.80 -5.32
CA ILE A 2 -1.63 -10.82 -3.96
C ILE A 2 -2.43 -11.72 -3.02
N SER A 3 -3.75 -11.52 -2.96
CA SER A 3 -4.65 -12.31 -2.11
C SER A 3 -4.78 -13.79 -2.51
N TYR A 4 -4.34 -14.15 -3.72
CA TYR A 4 -4.33 -15.53 -4.20
C TYR A 4 -3.01 -16.26 -3.88
N GLY A 5 -2.10 -15.63 -3.12
CA GLY A 5 -0.83 -16.24 -2.73
C GLY A 5 0.19 -16.36 -3.87
N LEU A 6 0.02 -15.59 -4.96
CA LEU A 6 0.92 -15.61 -6.12
C LEU A 6 2.22 -14.81 -5.88
N LEU A 7 2.31 -14.07 -4.78
CA LEU A 7 3.54 -13.41 -4.33
C LEU A 7 4.15 -14.20 -3.16
N GLN A 8 4.98 -15.19 -3.50
CA GLN A 8 5.77 -15.95 -2.54
C GLN A 8 7.25 -15.61 -2.67
N SER A 9 7.95 -15.52 -1.54
CA SER A 9 9.38 -15.20 -1.51
C SER A 9 10.25 -16.25 -2.23
N SER A 10 9.74 -17.46 -2.40
CA SER A 10 10.38 -18.57 -3.12
C SER A 10 10.36 -18.40 -4.65
N TYR A 11 9.47 -17.58 -5.21
CA TYR A 11 9.33 -17.45 -6.65
C TYR A 11 10.43 -16.56 -7.26
N PRO A 12 10.96 -16.94 -8.43
CA PRO A 12 11.93 -16.12 -9.15
C PRO A 12 11.30 -14.77 -9.49
N ARG A 13 12.11 -13.70 -9.43
CA ARG A 13 11.70 -12.31 -9.71
C ARG A 13 10.67 -11.72 -8.75
N CYS A 14 10.31 -12.40 -7.66
CA CYS A 14 9.35 -11.83 -6.70
C CYS A 14 9.87 -10.52 -6.09
N LYS A 15 11.19 -10.38 -5.90
CA LYS A 15 11.81 -9.12 -5.42
C LYS A 15 11.62 -7.95 -6.40
N GLU A 16 11.75 -8.19 -7.71
CA GLU A 16 11.47 -7.19 -8.75
C GLU A 16 9.99 -6.81 -8.71
N ALA A 17 9.09 -7.79 -8.63
CA ALA A 17 7.65 -7.55 -8.54
C ALA A 17 7.27 -6.71 -7.30
N MET A 18 7.85 -7.01 -6.13
CA MET A 18 7.62 -6.24 -4.90
C MET A 18 8.13 -4.80 -5.03
N THR A 19 9.27 -4.60 -5.69
CA THR A 19 9.82 -3.26 -5.97
C THR A 19 8.92 -2.48 -6.92
N LEU A 20 8.43 -3.12 -7.98
CA LEU A 20 7.51 -2.48 -8.92
C LEU A 20 6.20 -2.08 -8.23
N LEU A 21 5.65 -2.97 -7.40
CA LEU A 21 4.43 -2.68 -6.65
C LEU A 21 4.60 -1.50 -5.69
N SER A 22 5.71 -1.44 -4.95
CA SER A 22 5.98 -0.30 -4.08
C SER A 22 6.13 1.00 -4.86
N GLN A 23 6.80 0.95 -6.02
CA GLN A 23 6.94 2.11 -6.90
C GLN A 23 5.59 2.57 -7.44
N CYS A 24 4.76 1.65 -7.95
CA CYS A 24 3.42 1.96 -8.42
C CYS A 24 2.60 2.64 -7.32
N VAL A 25 2.62 2.13 -6.09
CA VAL A 25 1.91 2.79 -4.98
C VAL A 25 2.46 4.19 -4.72
N ALA A 26 3.79 4.35 -4.69
CA ALA A 26 4.43 5.62 -4.38
C ALA A 26 4.26 6.69 -5.47
N THR A 27 4.13 6.30 -6.73
CA THR A 27 4.11 7.21 -7.88
C THR A 27 2.78 7.28 -8.61
N CYS A 28 1.74 6.58 -8.13
CA CYS A 28 0.40 6.71 -8.68
C CYS A 28 -0.11 8.14 -8.51
N ILE A 29 -0.39 8.81 -9.63
CA ILE A 29 -0.99 10.14 -9.71
C ILE A 29 -2.39 9.98 -10.30
N PHE A 30 -3.36 10.68 -9.71
CA PHE A 30 -4.73 10.75 -10.22
C PHE A 30 -4.89 12.10 -10.91
N GLU A 31 -5.19 12.06 -12.21
CA GLU A 31 -5.53 13.25 -12.98
C GLU A 31 -6.94 13.66 -12.56
N GLU A 32 -7.05 14.76 -11.80
CA GLU A 32 -8.24 15.29 -11.12
C GLU A 32 -9.47 15.46 -12.04
N THR A 33 -10.05 14.34 -12.44
CA THR A 33 -11.13 14.26 -13.43
C THR A 33 -12.48 14.29 -12.72
N ASP A 34 -12.61 13.51 -11.65
CA ASP A 34 -13.76 13.50 -10.74
C ASP A 34 -13.33 12.98 -9.36
N TRP A 35 -13.57 13.78 -8.30
CA TRP A 35 -13.12 13.46 -6.95
C TRP A 35 -13.82 12.22 -6.36
N GLU A 36 -15.10 12.00 -6.66
CA GLU A 36 -15.81 10.81 -6.14
C GLU A 36 -15.18 9.53 -6.70
N SER A 37 -14.86 9.54 -8.00
CA SER A 37 -14.15 8.46 -8.67
C SER A 37 -12.73 8.29 -8.12
N ASP A 38 -11.99 9.39 -7.95
CA ASP A 38 -10.62 9.37 -7.40
C ASP A 38 -10.59 8.80 -5.99
N GLU A 39 -11.56 9.17 -5.14
CA GLU A 39 -11.66 8.71 -3.76
C GLU A 39 -11.82 7.19 -3.66
N VAL A 40 -12.64 6.59 -4.52
CA VAL A 40 -12.78 5.12 -4.60
C VAL A 40 -11.46 4.47 -4.99
N ILE A 41 -10.72 5.07 -5.92
CA ILE A 41 -9.43 4.52 -6.35
C ILE A 41 -8.37 4.66 -5.24
N LEU A 42 -8.37 5.78 -4.51
CA LEU A 42 -7.52 5.97 -3.34
C LEU A 42 -7.80 4.93 -2.25
N MET A 43 -9.07 4.57 -2.01
CA MET A 43 -9.41 3.45 -1.11
C MET A 43 -8.82 2.13 -1.61
N LYS A 44 -8.87 1.87 -2.92
CA LYS A 44 -8.24 0.67 -3.51
C LYS A 44 -6.72 0.69 -3.44
N LEU A 45 -6.11 1.86 -3.51
CA LEU A 45 -4.66 2.03 -3.33
C LEU A 45 -4.25 1.74 -1.87
N LEU A 46 -5.04 2.18 -0.89
CA LEU A 46 -4.84 1.87 0.52
C LEU A 46 -4.99 0.36 0.80
N GLU A 47 -6.01 -0.28 0.21
CA GLU A 47 -6.21 -1.72 0.28
C GLU A 47 -5.00 -2.48 -0.29
N LEU A 48 -4.53 -2.08 -1.48
CA LEU A 48 -3.34 -2.66 -2.11
C LEU A 48 -2.10 -2.49 -1.23
N SER A 49 -1.90 -1.31 -0.65
CA SER A 49 -0.79 -1.00 0.25
C SER A 49 -0.75 -1.94 1.45
N ALA A 50 -1.90 -2.17 2.10
CA ALA A 50 -2.01 -3.10 3.21
C ALA A 50 -1.76 -4.56 2.77
N LEU A 51 -2.25 -4.97 1.59
CA LEU A 51 -2.02 -6.31 1.05
C LEU A 51 -0.55 -6.60 0.74
N ILE A 52 0.19 -5.61 0.23
CA ILE A 52 1.64 -5.71 -0.02
C ILE A 52 2.38 -6.01 1.30
N TYR A 53 1.95 -5.42 2.40
CA TYR A 53 2.54 -5.69 3.72
C TYR A 53 2.14 -7.04 4.33
N ARG A 54 0.98 -7.57 3.98
CA ARG A 54 0.48 -8.85 4.52
C ARG A 54 0.92 -10.07 3.72
N CYS A 55 1.39 -9.90 2.50
CA CYS A 55 1.78 -11.03 1.65
C CYS A 55 3.08 -11.69 2.14
N ASN A 56 3.27 -12.97 1.78
CA ASN A 56 4.48 -13.72 2.17
C ASN A 56 5.77 -13.13 1.59
N ALA A 57 5.69 -12.50 0.41
CA ALA A 57 6.81 -11.82 -0.23
C ALA A 57 7.17 -10.47 0.41
N SER A 58 6.41 -9.99 1.40
CA SER A 58 6.66 -8.71 2.08
C SER A 58 8.04 -8.63 2.74
N VAL A 59 8.65 -9.76 3.08
CA VAL A 59 10.05 -9.86 3.56
C VAL A 59 11.08 -9.35 2.55
N LEU A 60 10.71 -9.28 1.26
CA LEU A 60 11.58 -8.81 0.18
C LEU A 60 11.54 -7.29 0.01
N LEU A 61 10.68 -6.57 0.75
CA LEU A 61 10.63 -5.12 0.71
C LEU A 61 11.89 -4.52 1.34
N THR A 62 12.50 -3.56 0.65
CA THR A 62 13.53 -2.72 1.25
C THR A 62 12.89 -1.75 2.24
N ILE A 63 13.67 -1.22 3.18
CA ILE A 63 13.21 -0.20 4.13
C ILE A 63 12.67 1.03 3.38
N SER A 64 13.34 1.46 2.31
CA SER A 64 12.89 2.57 1.46
C SER A 64 11.54 2.28 0.84
N ASN A 65 11.39 1.15 0.15
CA ASN A 65 10.13 0.80 -0.53
C ASN A 65 8.96 0.66 0.46
N ALA A 66 9.23 0.10 1.65
CA ALA A 66 8.27 0.04 2.73
C ALA A 66 7.88 1.45 3.19
N TRP A 67 8.86 2.30 3.48
CA TRP A 67 8.62 3.67 3.90
C TRP A 67 7.84 4.48 2.87
N ASP A 68 8.12 4.30 1.58
CA ASP A 68 7.42 5.00 0.50
C ASP A 68 5.93 4.65 0.49
N ILE A 69 5.58 3.35 0.57
CA ILE A 69 4.19 2.90 0.69
C ILE A 69 3.50 3.51 1.92
N TYR A 70 4.19 3.48 3.07
CA TYR A 70 3.64 3.99 4.32
C TYR A 70 3.39 5.51 4.24
N SER A 71 4.35 6.24 3.69
CA SER A 71 4.28 7.69 3.49
C SER A 71 3.16 8.07 2.52
N THR A 72 2.95 7.29 1.46
CA THR A 72 1.81 7.47 0.56
C THR A 72 0.48 7.32 1.31
N CYS A 73 0.33 6.32 2.18
CA CYS A 73 -0.90 6.16 2.96
C CYS A 73 -1.17 7.36 3.89
N ILE A 74 -0.12 7.94 4.49
CA ILE A 74 -0.23 9.18 5.28
C ILE A 74 -0.64 10.37 4.40
N ALA A 75 -0.03 10.49 3.22
CA ALA A 75 -0.36 11.55 2.27
C ALA A 75 -1.84 11.49 1.86
N ILE A 76 -2.37 10.30 1.57
CA ILE A 76 -3.79 10.08 1.26
C ILE A 76 -4.69 10.48 2.43
N HIS A 77 -4.39 10.04 3.65
CA HIS A 77 -5.13 10.42 4.86
C HIS A 77 -5.18 11.94 5.06
N SER A 78 -4.06 12.61 4.77
CA SER A 78 -3.86 14.03 5.04
C SER A 78 -4.32 14.94 3.89
N GLN A 79 -4.85 14.41 2.78
CA GLN A 79 -5.33 15.24 1.69
C GLN A 79 -6.48 16.14 2.14
N TYR A 80 -6.44 17.40 1.68
CA TYR A 80 -7.47 18.39 2.02
C TYR A 80 -8.89 17.93 1.65
N ARG A 81 -9.02 17.25 0.50
CA ARG A 81 -10.30 16.78 -0.04
C ARG A 81 -10.78 15.44 0.52
N ALA A 82 -9.94 14.73 1.29
CA ALA A 82 -10.26 13.39 1.79
C ALA A 82 -11.52 13.38 2.67
N SER A 83 -12.51 12.56 2.30
CA SER A 83 -13.72 12.40 3.11
C SER A 83 -13.41 11.71 4.44
N LYS A 84 -14.39 11.72 5.34
CA LYS A 84 -14.30 10.96 6.60
C LYS A 84 -14.10 9.46 6.36
N ILE A 85 -14.71 8.91 5.31
CA ILE A 85 -14.62 7.49 4.97
C ILE A 85 -13.20 7.18 4.50
N LEU A 86 -12.66 7.97 3.56
CA LEU A 86 -11.28 7.77 3.08
C LEU A 86 -10.24 7.90 4.19
N ARG A 87 -10.42 8.86 5.10
CA ARG A 87 -9.55 9.00 6.29
C ARG A 87 -9.63 7.77 7.20
N SER A 88 -10.84 7.28 7.47
CA SER A 88 -11.05 6.06 8.28
C SER A 88 -10.40 4.82 7.64
N GLU A 89 -10.51 4.68 6.33
CA GLU A 89 -9.85 3.60 5.58
C GLU A 89 -8.32 3.75 5.61
N ALA A 90 -7.81 4.96 5.46
CA ALA A 90 -6.37 5.22 5.53
C ALA A 90 -5.81 4.92 6.94
N GLU A 91 -6.51 5.28 8.01
CA GLU A 91 -6.14 4.92 9.38
C GLU A 91 -6.11 3.41 9.59
N THR A 92 -7.10 2.71 9.05
CA THR A 92 -7.18 1.24 9.10
C THR A 92 -6.01 0.60 8.34
N ALA A 93 -5.71 1.09 7.14
CA ALA A 93 -4.57 0.64 6.35
C ALA A 93 -3.24 0.89 7.09
N LEU A 94 -3.02 2.10 7.61
CA LEU A 94 -1.82 2.47 8.36
C LEU A 94 -1.63 1.59 9.60
N ARG A 95 -2.71 1.31 10.36
CA ARG A 95 -2.67 0.39 11.49
C ARG A 95 -2.25 -1.01 11.07
N ASN A 96 -2.88 -1.54 10.02
CA ASN A 96 -2.57 -2.88 9.50
C ASN A 96 -1.13 -2.99 9.00
N ILE A 97 -0.66 -1.97 8.28
CA ILE A 97 0.73 -1.88 7.78
C ILE A 97 1.70 -1.86 8.97
N THR A 98 1.44 -1.02 9.98
CA THR A 98 2.26 -0.90 11.19
C THR A 98 2.38 -2.25 11.90
N LEU A 99 1.24 -2.88 12.21
CA LEU A 99 1.23 -4.18 12.88
C LEU A 99 1.97 -5.25 12.08
N SER A 100 1.75 -5.29 10.76
CA SER A 100 2.43 -6.24 9.86
C SER A 100 3.95 -6.00 9.83
N ALA A 101 4.38 -4.73 9.78
CA ALA A 101 5.79 -4.37 9.78
C ALA A 101 6.50 -4.81 11.06
N PHE A 102 5.91 -4.51 12.23
CA PHE A 102 6.51 -4.85 13.52
C PHE A 102 6.43 -6.34 13.86
N SER A 103 5.40 -7.06 13.40
CA SER A 103 5.32 -8.52 13.58
C SER A 103 6.47 -9.28 12.92
N ARG A 104 7.15 -8.68 11.93
CA ARG A 104 8.32 -9.25 11.25
C ARG A 104 9.65 -8.86 11.86
N ALA A 105 9.67 -7.86 12.75
CA ALA A 105 10.89 -7.34 13.35
C ALA A 105 11.31 -8.12 14.62
N GLN A 106 10.58 -9.18 14.98
CA GLN A 106 10.92 -10.11 16.06
C GLN A 106 11.76 -11.27 15.53
#